data_AF-W7L1F3-F1
#
_entry.id   AF-W7L1F3-F1
#
_cell.length_a   1.000
_cell.length_b   1.000
_cell.length_c   1.000
_cell.angle_alpha   90.00
_cell.angle_beta   90.00
_cell.angle_gamma   90.00
#
_symmetry.space_group_name_H-M   'P 1'
#
loop_
_entity.id
_entity.type
_entity.pdbx_description
1 polymer ?
#
loop_
_entity_poly.entity_id
_entity_poly.type
_entity_poly.pdbx_seq_one_letter_code
_entity_poly.pdbx_strand_id
1 'polypeptide(L)'
;MEIERFDELINTQNRHTRLSRNYSQRKQIEGKYLIPLEYLMIDKKQFNPSRKWSFKCGNCSTKVSSQDGGNYFTINPSLNWNLEFTTETGLERACSEGCIKVIAKDFVREWVKINPSRKLFVTEDLEERLTELIKKCIGLEKKKRSQLSS
;
A
#
# COMPACT_ATOMS: atom_id res chain seq x y z
N MET A 1 37.54 -13.36 14.19
CA MET A 1 37.38 -11.94 13.82
C MET A 1 37.39 -11.67 12.31
N GLU A 2 38.15 -12.38 11.47
CA GLU A 2 38.07 -12.19 10.00
C GLU A 2 36.91 -12.94 9.32
N ILE A 3 36.54 -14.12 9.85
CA ILE A 3 35.46 -14.96 9.28
C ILE A 3 34.08 -14.30 9.44
N GLU A 4 33.79 -13.74 10.62
CA GLU A 4 32.51 -13.06 10.92
C GLU A 4 32.25 -11.87 9.98
N ARG A 5 33.30 -11.13 9.61
CA ARG A 5 33.22 -10.01 8.65
C ARG A 5 32.94 -10.48 7.22
N PHE A 6 33.46 -11.64 6.84
CA PHE A 6 33.22 -12.22 5.52
C PHE A 6 31.78 -12.75 5.38
N ASP A 7 31.27 -13.41 6.42
CA ASP A 7 29.89 -13.87 6.48
C ASP A 7 28.88 -12.71 6.47
N GLU A 8 29.18 -11.61 7.17
CA GLU A 8 28.36 -10.39 7.11
C GLU A 8 28.32 -9.77 5.70
N LEU A 9 29.45 -9.79 5.00
CA LEU A 9 29.56 -9.27 3.63
C LEU A 9 28.74 -10.12 2.65
N ILE A 10 28.87 -11.46 2.71
CA ILE A 10 28.08 -12.39 1.89
C ILE A 10 26.58 -12.22 2.17
N ASN A 11 26.20 -12.14 3.45
CA ASN A 11 24.80 -11.95 3.85
C ASN A 11 24.22 -10.64 3.33
N THR A 12 25.02 -9.57 3.38
CA THR A 12 24.62 -8.25 2.85
C THR A 12 24.46 -8.30 1.33
N GLN A 13 25.41 -8.91 0.62
CA GLN A 13 25.35 -9.06 -0.84
C GLN A 13 24.15 -9.90 -1.30
N ASN A 14 23.87 -10.99 -0.58
CA ASN A 14 22.71 -11.85 -0.85
C ASN A 14 21.39 -11.11 -0.63
N ARG A 15 21.30 -10.28 0.41
CA ARG A 15 20.14 -9.41 0.65
C ARG A 15 19.93 -8.41 -0.47
N HIS A 16 20.98 -7.69 -0.90
CA HIS A 16 20.89 -6.76 -2.03
C HIS A 16 20.49 -7.46 -3.33
N THR A 17 21.08 -8.62 -3.62
CA THR A 17 20.73 -9.44 -4.81
C THR A 17 19.27 -9.88 -4.79
N ARG A 18 18.74 -10.26 -3.61
CA ARG A 18 17.32 -10.62 -3.49
C ARG A 18 16.42 -9.40 -3.66
N LEU A 19 16.77 -8.26 -3.07
CA LEU A 19 15.95 -7.05 -3.13
C LEU A 19 15.94 -6.43 -4.53
N SER A 20 17.06 -6.41 -5.24
CA SER A 20 17.15 -5.86 -6.60
C SER A 20 16.31 -6.61 -7.63
N ARG A 21 16.04 -7.90 -7.40
CA ARG A 21 15.14 -8.70 -8.25
C ARG A 21 13.66 -8.36 -8.05
N ASN A 22 13.29 -7.83 -6.88
CA ASN A 22 11.88 -7.67 -6.48
C ASN A 22 11.44 -6.22 -6.30
N TYR A 23 12.38 -5.28 -6.13
CA TYR A 23 12.07 -3.90 -5.80
C TYR A 23 12.82 -2.92 -6.70
N SER A 24 12.13 -1.85 -7.07
CA SER A 24 12.73 -0.73 -7.79
C SER A 24 13.71 0.02 -6.88
N GLN A 25 14.90 0.32 -7.39
CA GLN A 25 15.86 1.17 -6.68
C GLN A 25 15.47 2.64 -6.83
N ARG A 26 15.76 3.43 -5.78
CA ARG A 26 15.68 4.89 -5.91
C ARG A 26 16.95 5.37 -6.60
N LYS A 27 16.84 5.85 -7.84
CA LYS A 27 17.98 6.28 -8.67
C LYS A 27 18.93 7.28 -8.00
N GLN A 28 18.43 8.04 -7.02
CA GLN A 28 19.17 9.09 -6.31
C GLN A 28 19.88 8.57 -5.04
N ILE A 29 19.59 7.35 -4.57
CA ILE A 29 20.17 6.82 -3.33
C ILE A 29 20.65 5.39 -3.57
N GLU A 30 21.95 5.24 -3.76
CA GLU A 30 22.59 3.95 -4.02
C GLU A 30 22.32 2.96 -2.89
N GLY A 31 22.04 1.70 -3.25
CA GLY A 31 21.75 0.65 -2.29
C GLY A 31 20.40 0.76 -1.56
N LYS A 32 19.53 1.71 -1.92
CA LYS A 32 18.18 1.84 -1.35
C LYS A 32 17.08 1.52 -2.36
N TYR A 33 16.01 0.92 -1.87
CA TYR A 33 14.86 0.46 -2.62
C TYR A 33 13.62 1.24 -2.25
N LEU A 34 12.70 1.36 -3.20
CA LEU A 34 11.40 1.93 -2.99
C LEU A 34 10.49 0.91 -2.29
N ILE A 35 9.71 1.39 -1.32
CA ILE A 35 8.62 0.59 -0.73
C ILE A 35 7.61 0.24 -1.84
N PRO A 36 7.20 -1.03 -2.00
CA PRO A 36 6.30 -1.49 -3.07
C PRO A 36 4.83 -1.11 -2.76
N LEU A 37 4.47 0.16 -2.93
CA LEU A 37 3.14 0.66 -2.57
C LEU A 37 2.01 0.02 -3.40
N GLU A 38 2.31 -0.52 -4.57
CA GLU A 38 1.39 -1.29 -5.39
C GLU A 38 0.82 -2.52 -4.65
N TYR A 39 1.56 -3.06 -3.67
CA TYR A 39 1.13 -4.20 -2.86
C TYR A 39 0.03 -3.83 -1.85
N LEU A 40 -0.25 -2.54 -1.63
CA LEU A 40 -1.40 -2.10 -0.85
C LEU A 40 -2.74 -2.46 -1.55
N MET A 41 -2.73 -2.60 -2.88
CA MET A 41 -3.93 -2.86 -3.69
C MET A 41 -5.09 -1.90 -3.36
N ILE A 42 -4.80 -0.61 -3.31
CA ILE A 42 -5.82 0.42 -3.07
C ILE A 42 -6.71 0.52 -4.31
N ASP A 43 -8.02 0.48 -4.07
CA ASP A 43 -9.03 0.64 -5.10
C ASP A 43 -10.11 1.62 -4.66
N LYS A 44 -10.73 2.27 -5.63
CA LYS A 44 -11.90 3.11 -5.42
C LYS A 44 -13.11 2.39 -6.00
N LYS A 45 -14.20 2.36 -5.23
CA LYS A 45 -15.40 1.60 -5.56
C LYS A 45 -16.61 2.48 -5.38
N GLN A 46 -17.61 2.28 -6.23
CA GLN A 46 -18.91 2.91 -6.08
C GLN A 46 -19.84 1.97 -5.31
N PHE A 47 -20.68 2.54 -4.45
CA PHE A 47 -21.76 1.77 -3.85
C PHE A 47 -22.72 1.26 -4.93
N ASN A 48 -23.13 -0.02 -4.81
CA ASN A 48 -24.26 -0.54 -5.58
C ASN A 48 -25.56 -0.14 -4.86
N PRO A 49 -26.39 0.76 -5.44
CA PRO A 49 -27.60 1.25 -4.79
C PRO A 49 -28.66 0.16 -4.60
N SER A 50 -28.63 -0.90 -5.41
CA SER A 50 -29.56 -2.03 -5.32
C SER A 50 -29.24 -2.99 -4.18
N ARG A 51 -28.06 -2.90 -3.56
CA ARG A 51 -27.67 -3.73 -2.42
C ARG A 51 -27.60 -2.89 -1.15
N LYS A 52 -28.40 -3.23 -0.14
CA LYS A 52 -28.33 -2.57 1.18
C LYS A 52 -27.14 -3.09 1.95
N TRP A 53 -26.09 -2.29 2.06
CA TRP A 53 -24.93 -2.61 2.90
C TRP A 53 -24.26 -1.34 3.42
N SER A 54 -23.54 -1.47 4.52
CA SER A 54 -22.82 -0.36 5.16
C SER A 54 -21.57 -0.88 5.83
N PHE A 55 -20.61 0.02 6.07
CA PHE A 55 -19.42 -0.27 6.85
C PHE A 55 -19.03 0.94 7.70
N LYS A 56 -18.22 0.73 8.74
CA LYS A 56 -17.54 1.82 9.47
C LYS A 56 -16.17 2.02 8.85
N CYS A 57 -15.83 3.27 8.54
CA CYS A 57 -14.49 3.60 8.04
C CYS A 57 -13.41 3.15 9.03
N GLY A 58 -12.40 2.42 8.55
CA GLY A 58 -11.30 1.90 9.38
C GLY A 58 -10.43 2.98 10.04
N ASN A 59 -10.53 4.23 9.58
CA ASN A 59 -9.81 5.37 10.19
C ASN A 59 -10.70 6.20 11.13
N CYS A 60 -11.73 6.85 10.60
CA CYS A 60 -12.53 7.81 11.36
C CYS A 60 -13.79 7.22 12.01
N SER A 61 -14.04 5.91 11.85
CA SER A 61 -15.22 5.19 12.36
C SER A 61 -16.59 5.67 11.86
N THR A 62 -16.64 6.68 10.97
CA THR A 62 -17.87 7.13 10.31
C THR A 62 -18.53 5.97 9.58
N LYS A 63 -19.83 5.76 9.84
CA LYS A 63 -20.64 4.80 9.10
C LYS A 63 -20.98 5.38 7.74
N VAL A 64 -20.72 4.61 6.69
CA VAL A 64 -21.08 4.92 5.30
C VAL A 64 -21.87 3.76 4.73
N SER A 65 -22.90 4.06 3.95
CA SER A 65 -23.82 3.07 3.43
C SER A 65 -24.11 3.27 1.95
N SER A 66 -24.61 2.22 1.30
CA SER A 66 -25.09 2.31 -0.08
C SER A 66 -26.30 3.22 -0.26
N GLN A 67 -26.99 3.58 0.82
CA GLN A 67 -28.12 4.51 0.80
C GLN A 67 -27.66 5.97 0.64
N ASP A 68 -26.46 6.29 1.16
CA ASP A 68 -25.84 7.61 1.02
C ASP A 68 -25.29 7.84 -0.41
N GLY A 69 -25.23 6.77 -1.20
CA GLY A 69 -24.63 6.77 -2.52
C GLY A 69 -23.13 7.05 -2.49
N GLY A 70 -22.56 7.41 -3.64
CA GLY A 70 -21.16 7.84 -3.72
C GLY A 70 -20.14 6.70 -3.81
N ASN A 71 -18.88 7.07 -3.54
CA ASN A 71 -17.73 6.19 -3.64
C ASN A 71 -17.09 5.95 -2.27
N TYR A 72 -16.40 4.83 -2.14
CA TYR A 72 -15.56 4.47 -1.02
C TYR A 72 -14.24 3.91 -1.53
N PHE A 73 -13.27 3.75 -0.64
CA PHE A 73 -11.99 3.14 -0.95
C PHE A 73 -11.85 1.80 -0.23
N THR A 74 -11.13 0.88 -0.86
CA THR A 74 -10.69 -0.38 -0.26
C THR A 74 -9.18 -0.48 -0.35
N ILE A 75 -8.58 -1.13 0.63
CA ILE A 75 -7.16 -1.48 0.65
C ILE A 75 -7.09 -2.95 1.05
N ASN A 76 -6.37 -3.75 0.27
CA ASN A 76 -6.29 -5.20 0.46
C ASN A 76 -4.86 -5.66 0.22
N PRO A 77 -3.97 -5.50 1.21
CA PRO A 77 -2.57 -5.77 1.01
C PRO A 77 -2.31 -7.19 0.49
N SER A 78 -1.49 -7.32 -0.55
CA SER A 78 -1.12 -8.63 -1.08
C SER A 78 -0.33 -9.43 -0.04
N LEU A 79 -0.40 -10.76 -0.12
CA LEU A 79 0.36 -11.70 0.73
C LEU A 79 1.87 -11.41 0.74
N ASN A 80 2.42 -10.78 -0.32
CA ASN A 80 3.82 -10.38 -0.41
C ASN A 80 4.27 -9.38 0.66
N TRP A 81 3.33 -8.74 1.36
CA TRP A 81 3.64 -7.87 2.49
C TRP A 81 3.79 -8.59 3.83
N ASN A 82 3.59 -9.92 3.92
CA ASN A 82 3.80 -10.71 5.16
C ASN A 82 3.28 -10.01 6.43
N LEU A 83 2.16 -9.30 6.32
CA LEU A 83 1.50 -8.70 7.45
C LEU A 83 0.64 -9.80 8.07
N GLU A 84 1.20 -10.59 8.98
CA GLU A 84 0.44 -11.55 9.80
C GLU A 84 -0.62 -10.85 10.68
N PHE A 85 -0.61 -9.52 10.72
CA PHE A 85 -1.56 -8.71 11.45
C PHE A 85 -2.40 -7.88 10.49
N THR A 86 -3.70 -8.18 10.41
CA THR A 86 -4.84 -7.23 10.54
C THR A 86 -6.14 -7.89 10.07
N THR A 87 -6.93 -8.40 11.03
CA THR A 87 -8.25 -9.03 10.81
C THR A 87 -8.22 -10.28 9.92
N GLU A 88 -9.21 -11.17 10.01
CA GLU A 88 -9.27 -12.42 9.23
C GLU A 88 -9.27 -12.23 7.69
N THR A 89 -9.19 -10.98 7.18
CA THR A 89 -9.17 -10.69 5.74
C THR A 89 -8.16 -9.64 5.27
N GLY A 90 -7.42 -8.93 6.13
CA GLY A 90 -6.49 -7.84 5.71
C GLY A 90 -7.16 -6.66 4.98
N LEU A 91 -8.47 -6.71 4.78
CA LEU A 91 -9.24 -5.79 3.96
C LEU A 91 -9.79 -4.65 4.80
N GLU A 92 -9.28 -3.44 4.56
CA GLU A 92 -9.80 -2.23 5.18
C GLU A 92 -10.61 -1.38 4.18
N ARG A 93 -11.52 -0.57 4.72
CA ARG A 93 -12.37 0.31 3.93
C ARG A 93 -12.35 1.73 4.46
N ALA A 94 -12.36 2.71 3.56
CA ALA A 94 -12.33 4.12 3.91
C ALA A 94 -13.44 4.93 3.21
N CYS A 95 -13.94 5.94 3.91
CA CYS A 95 -14.95 6.86 3.38
C CYS A 95 -14.36 7.97 2.50
N SER A 96 -13.04 8.19 2.51
CA SER A 96 -12.40 9.31 1.80
C SER A 96 -10.94 9.04 1.45
N GLU A 97 -10.39 9.88 0.56
CA GLU A 97 -8.97 9.90 0.19
C GLU A 97 -8.05 10.13 1.41
N GLY A 98 -8.44 11.04 2.31
CA GLY A 98 -7.69 11.29 3.52
C GLY A 98 -7.64 10.06 4.43
N CYS A 99 -8.79 9.39 4.61
CA CYS A 99 -8.87 8.20 5.45
C CYS A 99 -8.09 7.02 4.87
N ILE A 100 -8.18 6.76 3.55
CA ILE A 100 -7.42 5.66 2.95
C ILE A 100 -5.91 5.92 2.99
N LYS A 101 -5.48 7.19 2.90
CA LYS A 101 -4.08 7.57 3.03
C LYS A 101 -3.54 7.28 4.43
N VAL A 102 -4.30 7.58 5.49
CA VAL A 102 -3.91 7.27 6.87
C VAL A 102 -3.76 5.76 7.05
N ILE A 103 -4.78 5.00 6.63
CA ILE A 103 -4.74 3.52 6.72
C ILE A 103 -3.54 2.96 5.95
N ALA A 104 -3.28 3.44 4.73
CA ALA A 104 -2.13 3.01 3.93
C ALA A 104 -0.79 3.33 4.61
N LYS A 105 -0.66 4.48 5.28
CA LYS A 105 0.54 4.83 6.04
C LYS A 105 0.75 3.89 7.21
N ASP A 106 -0.31 3.49 7.90
CA ASP A 106 -0.20 2.58 9.03
C ASP A 106 0.24 1.19 8.56
N PHE A 107 -0.32 0.68 7.46
CA PHE A 107 0.17 -0.54 6.84
C PHE A 107 1.65 -0.48 6.44
N VAL A 108 2.09 0.60 5.79
CA VAL A 108 3.51 0.79 5.43
C VAL A 108 4.38 0.83 6.69
N ARG A 109 3.96 1.55 7.73
CA ARG A 109 4.70 1.65 9.00
C ARG A 109 4.89 0.29 9.65
N GLU A 110 3.84 -0.50 9.72
CA GLU A 110 3.91 -1.85 10.29
C GLU A 110 4.83 -2.75 9.45
N TRP A 111 4.70 -2.71 8.12
CA TRP A 111 5.59 -3.45 7.23
C TRP A 111 7.06 -3.06 7.43
N VAL A 112 7.37 -1.77 7.51
CA VAL A 112 8.73 -1.26 7.76
C VAL A 112 9.24 -1.72 9.14
N LYS A 113 8.41 -1.78 10.18
CA LYS A 113 8.84 -2.25 11.50
C LYS A 113 9.28 -3.71 11.47
N ILE A 114 8.48 -4.58 10.85
CA ILE A 114 8.72 -6.04 10.84
C ILE A 114 9.73 -6.48 9.77
N ASN A 115 9.97 -5.66 8.73
CA ASN A 115 10.90 -6.03 7.67
C ASN A 115 12.36 -5.97 8.17
N PRO A 116 13.11 -7.09 8.18
CA PRO A 116 14.50 -7.11 8.62
C PRO A 116 15.43 -6.25 7.75
N SER A 117 15.02 -5.96 6.51
CA SER A 117 15.73 -5.10 5.56
C SER A 117 15.23 -3.65 5.57
N ARG A 118 14.47 -3.21 6.58
CA ARG A 118 13.88 -1.85 6.63
C ARG A 118 14.85 -0.71 6.36
N LYS A 119 16.10 -0.84 6.79
CA LYS A 119 17.15 0.16 6.56
C LYS A 119 17.46 0.36 5.08
N LEU A 120 17.12 -0.61 4.21
CA LEU A 120 17.35 -0.56 2.78
C LEU A 120 16.16 0.06 2.02
N PHE A 121 15.08 0.45 2.71
CA PHE A 121 13.93 1.10 2.09
C PHE A 121 13.91 2.60 2.37
N VAL A 122 13.55 3.35 1.34
CA VAL A 122 13.38 4.80 1.35
C VAL A 122 12.02 5.16 1.93
N THR A 123 11.96 6.15 2.83
CA THR A 123 10.72 6.61 3.48
C THR A 123 10.45 8.11 3.29
N GLU A 124 11.44 8.87 2.81
CA GLU A 124 11.41 10.33 2.70
C GLU A 124 10.36 10.84 1.70
N ASP A 125 10.10 10.07 0.64
CA ASP A 125 9.12 10.40 -0.41
C ASP A 125 7.79 9.63 -0.26
N LEU A 126 7.58 8.95 0.86
CA LEU A 126 6.44 8.07 1.06
C LEU A 126 5.10 8.81 0.93
N GLU A 127 5.02 10.01 1.51
CA GLU A 127 3.80 10.81 1.55
C GLU A 127 3.35 11.23 0.13
N GLU A 128 4.32 11.65 -0.69
CA GLU A 128 4.11 12.06 -2.08
C GLU A 128 3.67 10.86 -2.91
N ARG A 129 4.42 9.75 -2.85
CA ARG A 129 4.15 8.54 -3.62
C ARG A 129 2.81 7.88 -3.27
N LEU A 130 2.41 7.88 -2.00
CA LEU A 130 1.06 7.43 -1.59
C LEU A 130 -0.03 8.34 -2.17
N THR A 131 0.19 9.65 -2.17
CA THR A 131 -0.75 10.61 -2.76
C THR A 131 -0.90 10.36 -4.26
N GLU A 132 0.20 10.14 -4.97
CA GLU A 132 0.18 9.80 -6.40
C GLU A 132 -0.55 8.48 -6.67
N LEU A 133 -0.30 7.45 -5.87
CA LEU A 133 -0.96 6.15 -6.01
C LEU A 133 -2.48 6.30 -5.88
N ILE A 134 -2.95 6.98 -4.83
CA ILE A 134 -4.38 7.20 -4.59
C ILE A 134 -5.01 8.01 -5.74
N LYS A 135 -4.33 9.07 -6.20
CA LYS A 135 -4.75 9.86 -7.37
C LYS A 135 -4.85 9.03 -8.64
N LYS A 136 -3.91 8.11 -8.88
CA LYS A 136 -3.94 7.19 -10.03
C LYS A 136 -5.16 6.28 -9.97
N CYS A 137 -5.50 5.73 -8.80
CA CYS A 137 -6.71 4.92 -8.64
C CYS A 137 -7.98 5.70 -9.03
N ILE A 138 -8.05 6.98 -8.68
CA ILE A 138 -9.18 7.87 -9.07
C ILE A 138 -9.17 8.18 -10.57
N GLY A 139 -8.00 8.41 -11.16
CA GLY A 139 -7.85 8.74 -12.58
C GLY A 139 -8.18 7.58 -13.52
N LEU A 140 -7.90 6.35 -13.12
CA LEU A 140 -8.21 5.13 -13.88
C LEU A 140 -9.72 4.89 -14.02
N GLU A 141 -10.52 5.26 -13.01
CA GLU A 141 -11.99 5.20 -13.11
C GLU A 141 -12.55 6.14 -14.19
N LYS A 142 -11.99 7.34 -14.33
CA LYS A 142 -12.44 8.33 -15.33
C LYS A 142 -12.25 7.82 -16.76
N LYS A 143 -11.11 7.18 -17.05
CA LYS A 143 -10.81 6.60 -18.37
C LYS A 143 -11.68 5.39 -18.71
N LYS A 144 -12.00 4.53 -17.73
CA LYS A 144 -12.92 3.41 -17.95
C LYS A 144 -14.34 3.88 -18.26
N ARG A 145 -14.82 4.93 -17.59
CA ARG A 145 -16.17 5.49 -17.85
C ARG A 145 -16.29 6.13 -19.22
N SER A 146 -15.27 6.86 -19.69
CA SER A 146 -15.28 7.47 -21.03
C SER A 146 -15.29 6.45 -22.16
N GLN A 147 -14.72 5.25 -21.96
CA GLN A 147 -14.72 4.19 -22.98
C GLN A 147 -16.01 3.34 -23.01
N LEU A 148 -16.80 3.36 -21.93
CA LEU A 148 -18.10 2.67 -21.84
C LEU A 148 -19.28 3.56 -22.29
N SER A 149 -19.02 4.82 -22.64
CA SER A 149 -20.01 5.81 -23.09
C SER A 149 -19.79 6.26 -24.54
N SER A 150 -18.95 5.54 -25.29
CA SER A 150 -18.73 5.65 -26.74
C SER A 150 -19.24 4.38 -27.42
#